data_AF-A0A7W2RFB7-F1
#
_entry.id   AF-A0A7W2RFB7-F1
#
_cell.length_a   1.000
_cell.length_b   1.000
_cell.length_c   1.000
_cell.angle_alpha   90.00
_cell.angle_beta   90.00
_cell.angle_gamma   90.00
#
_symmetry.space_group_name_H-M   'P 1'
#
loop_
_entity.id
_entity.type
_entity.pdbx_description
1 polymer ?
#
loop_
_entity_poly.entity_id
_entity_poly.type
_entity_poly.pdbx_seq_one_letter_code
_entity_poly.pdbx_strand_id
1 'polypeptide(L)'
;MQLIKLRSMGGEGFFYAIDMMVNERIYLSTCEHMNDIDEGIWRFTSGLDKAHRSVGKEFRELIDAQRFTCFLDNIDNPLMWAHYAGGFSGVAFIYEIDELKYDVREIDYIGVPKVTKSQVEQVLSRKILPQDIGLLKQKESYWAYEKERRLYVSDGSQYVNKMKPMAIVFGARDTKYIEPLRKIARILDIRVGYMSPKSSSKFVVEYDD
;
A
#
# COMPACT_ATOMS: atom_id res chain seq x y z
N MET A 1 7.13 9.80 -9.76
CA MET A 1 5.68 9.71 -9.98
C MET A 1 4.90 10.04 -8.73
N GLN A 2 3.68 10.55 -8.88
CA GLN A 2 2.80 10.84 -7.75
C GLN A 2 2.02 9.60 -7.32
N LEU A 3 2.08 9.25 -6.03
CA LEU A 3 1.34 8.14 -5.42
C LEU A 3 0.65 8.55 -4.13
N ILE A 4 -0.51 7.96 -3.86
CA ILE A 4 -1.39 8.38 -2.76
C ILE A 4 -1.52 7.26 -1.73
N LYS A 5 -1.37 7.58 -0.45
CA LYS A 5 -1.60 6.65 0.65
C LYS A 5 -2.72 7.14 1.55
N LEU A 6 -3.82 6.38 1.63
CA LEU A 6 -4.92 6.69 2.54
C LEU A 6 -4.63 6.19 3.96
N ARG A 7 -5.18 6.91 4.94
CA ARG A 7 -5.06 6.57 6.35
C ARG A 7 -6.34 6.94 7.09
N SER A 8 -6.94 5.95 7.76
CA SER A 8 -7.95 6.18 8.78
C SER A 8 -7.31 6.80 10.02
N MET A 9 -8.01 7.75 10.61
CA MET A 9 -7.53 8.50 11.78
C MET A 9 -8.08 7.97 13.10
N GLY A 10 -8.90 6.91 13.07
CA GLY A 10 -9.41 6.23 14.26
C GLY A 10 -8.33 5.42 14.99
N GLY A 11 -8.51 5.21 16.30
CA GLY A 11 -7.56 4.46 17.13
C GLY A 11 -6.16 5.08 17.11
N GLU A 12 -5.15 4.26 16.81
CA GLU A 12 -3.75 4.71 16.67
C GLU A 12 -3.43 5.41 15.34
N GLY A 13 -4.40 5.47 14.42
CA GLY A 13 -4.22 6.06 13.09
C GLY A 13 -3.71 7.50 13.10
N PHE A 14 -4.11 8.30 14.09
CA PHE A 14 -3.59 9.64 14.32
C PHE A 14 -2.09 9.66 14.59
N PHE A 15 -1.58 8.75 15.42
CA PHE A 15 -0.14 8.67 15.72
C PHE A 15 0.65 8.20 14.51
N TYR A 16 0.13 7.24 13.75
CA TYR A 16 0.78 6.81 12.51
C TYR A 16 0.81 7.91 11.43
N ALA A 17 -0.23 8.75 11.37
CA ALA A 17 -0.24 9.92 10.49
C ALA A 17 0.87 10.92 10.85
N ILE A 18 1.03 11.23 12.15
CA ILE A 18 2.12 12.08 12.63
C ILE A 18 3.47 11.44 12.33
N ASP A 19 3.63 10.14 12.60
CA ASP A 19 4.87 9.40 12.36
C ASP A 19 5.34 9.51 10.91
N MET A 20 4.42 9.36 9.95
CA MET A 20 4.72 9.47 8.53
C MET A 20 5.25 10.85 8.13
N MET A 21 4.76 11.91 8.77
CA MET A 21 5.14 13.29 8.47
C MET A 21 6.43 13.70 9.18
N VAL A 22 6.50 13.45 10.49
CA VAL A 22 7.59 13.93 11.35
C VAL A 22 8.86 13.11 11.14
N ASN A 23 8.73 11.79 11.00
CA ASN A 23 9.87 10.91 10.79
C ASN A 23 10.15 10.66 9.30
N GLU A 24 9.37 11.27 8.40
CA GLU A 24 9.50 11.15 6.94
C GLU A 24 9.68 9.70 6.50
N ARG A 25 8.77 8.84 6.96
CA ARG A 25 8.87 7.39 6.75
C ARG A 25 7.54 6.74 6.44
N ILE A 26 7.60 5.67 5.65
CA ILE A 26 6.42 4.88 5.29
C ILE A 26 6.62 3.47 5.81
N TYR A 27 5.68 3.01 6.64
CA TYR A 27 5.66 1.64 7.15
C TYR A 27 5.42 0.62 6.04
N LEU A 28 6.16 -0.49 6.12
CA LEU A 28 6.09 -1.64 5.23
C LEU A 28 5.42 -2.81 5.97
N SER A 29 4.25 -3.19 5.49
CA SER A 29 3.45 -4.30 6.01
C SER A 29 4.00 -5.65 5.57
N THR A 30 3.58 -6.70 6.28
CA THR A 30 3.65 -8.10 5.82
C THR A 30 2.27 -8.56 5.39
N CYS A 31 2.20 -9.75 4.78
CA CYS A 31 0.96 -10.38 4.34
C CYS A 31 -0.08 -10.49 5.48
N GLU A 32 0.36 -10.82 6.69
CA GLU A 32 -0.50 -11.02 7.86
C GLU A 32 -1.30 -9.78 8.28
N HIS A 33 -0.82 -8.58 7.95
CA HIS A 33 -1.46 -7.32 8.34
C HIS A 33 -2.20 -6.64 7.19
N MET A 34 -2.34 -7.31 6.05
CA MET A 34 -3.13 -6.82 4.92
C MET A 34 -4.61 -7.15 5.10
N ASN A 35 -5.46 -6.37 4.42
CA ASN A 35 -6.91 -6.51 4.47
C ASN A 35 -7.45 -7.62 3.56
N ASP A 36 -6.66 -8.10 2.60
CA ASP A 36 -7.03 -9.20 1.72
C ASP A 36 -6.73 -10.54 2.42
N ILE A 37 -7.75 -11.37 2.59
CA ILE A 37 -7.59 -12.69 3.23
C ILE A 37 -6.76 -13.64 2.37
N ASP A 38 -6.74 -13.41 1.05
CA ASP A 38 -5.98 -14.23 0.11
C ASP A 38 -4.52 -13.73 -0.08
N GLU A 39 -4.08 -12.78 0.75
CA GLU A 39 -2.74 -12.20 0.66
C GLU A 39 -1.63 -13.25 0.82
N GLY A 40 -0.75 -13.32 -0.18
CA GLY A 40 0.35 -14.28 -0.23
C GLY A 40 -0.06 -15.73 -0.48
N ILE A 41 -1.32 -16.01 -0.84
CA ILE A 41 -1.75 -17.34 -1.29
C ILE A 41 -1.21 -17.61 -2.71
N TRP A 42 -0.85 -18.87 -2.96
CA TRP A 42 -0.38 -19.34 -4.26
C TRP A 42 -0.75 -20.81 -4.47
N ARG A 43 -0.73 -21.27 -5.73
CA ARG A 43 -1.03 -22.67 -6.09
C ARG A 43 0.06 -23.23 -7.01
N PHE A 44 0.39 -24.51 -6.85
CA PHE A 44 1.24 -25.18 -7.84
C PHE A 44 0.48 -25.43 -9.15
N THR A 45 1.17 -25.31 -10.29
CA THR A 45 0.62 -25.63 -11.62
C THR A 45 0.37 -27.13 -11.82
N SER A 46 1.07 -28.00 -11.08
CA SER A 46 0.95 -29.46 -11.14
C SER A 46 0.87 -30.06 -9.74
N GLY A 47 0.21 -31.21 -9.61
CA GLY A 47 -0.15 -31.82 -8.31
C GLY A 47 0.99 -32.02 -7.32
N LEU A 48 0.64 -31.95 -6.03
CA LEU A 48 1.55 -32.02 -4.88
C LEU A 48 2.13 -33.42 -4.67
N ASP A 49 3.45 -33.60 -4.81
CA ASP A 49 4.18 -34.74 -4.24
C ASP A 49 4.70 -34.44 -2.81
N LYS A 50 5.24 -35.45 -2.11
CA LYS A 50 5.79 -35.27 -0.74
C LYS A 50 6.92 -34.25 -0.64
N ALA A 51 7.74 -34.08 -1.69
CA ALA A 51 8.81 -33.09 -1.74
C ALA A 51 8.28 -31.65 -1.84
N HIS A 52 7.02 -31.45 -2.25
CA HIS A 52 6.38 -30.12 -2.25
C HIS A 52 6.13 -29.58 -0.84
N ARG A 53 6.06 -30.43 0.19
CA ARG A 53 5.76 -29.98 1.56
C ARG A 53 6.91 -29.21 2.22
N SER A 54 8.15 -29.69 2.10
CA SER A 54 9.31 -29.00 2.70
C SER A 54 9.61 -27.69 1.97
N VAL A 55 9.65 -27.74 0.63
CA VAL A 55 9.85 -26.56 -0.23
C VAL A 55 8.71 -25.54 -0.02
N GLY A 56 7.47 -26.01 0.12
CA GLY A 56 6.32 -25.14 0.38
C GLY A 56 6.40 -24.38 1.71
N LYS A 57 6.97 -24.99 2.76
CA LYS A 57 7.16 -24.34 4.05
C LYS A 57 8.18 -23.20 3.96
N GLU A 58 9.38 -23.49 3.46
CA GLU A 58 10.44 -22.48 3.28
C GLU A 58 9.97 -21.34 2.37
N PHE A 59 9.24 -21.70 1.31
CA PHE A 59 8.68 -20.71 0.41
C PHE A 59 7.62 -19.85 1.09
N ARG A 60 6.73 -20.43 1.90
CA ARG A 60 5.77 -19.64 2.68
C ARG A 60 6.47 -18.68 3.64
N GLU A 61 7.48 -19.14 4.37
CA GLU A 61 8.28 -18.28 5.27
C GLU A 61 8.92 -17.10 4.53
N LEU A 62 9.43 -17.33 3.32
CA LEU A 62 9.98 -16.27 2.47
C LEU A 62 8.90 -15.24 2.08
N ILE A 63 7.70 -15.69 1.69
CA ILE A 63 6.59 -14.81 1.31
C ILE A 63 6.06 -14.03 2.51
N ASP A 64 5.94 -14.66 3.67
CA ASP A 64 5.53 -14.01 4.92
C ASP A 64 6.51 -12.93 5.39
N ALA A 65 7.80 -13.10 5.09
CA ALA A 65 8.83 -12.13 5.42
C ALA A 65 8.87 -10.93 4.46
N GLN A 66 8.17 -10.98 3.31
CA GLN A 66 8.18 -9.87 2.35
C GLN A 66 7.54 -8.62 2.95
N ARG A 67 8.17 -7.47 2.68
CA ARG A 67 7.77 -6.16 3.18
C ARG A 67 7.36 -5.27 2.02
N PHE A 68 6.16 -4.71 2.09
CA PHE A 68 5.62 -3.85 1.05
C PHE A 68 4.64 -2.80 1.60
N THR A 69 4.36 -1.78 0.81
CA THR A 69 3.33 -0.79 1.13
C THR A 69 2.52 -0.44 -0.11
N CYS A 70 1.26 -0.09 0.12
CA CYS A 70 0.25 0.03 -0.93
C CYS A 70 -0.11 1.51 -1.13
N PHE A 71 -0.29 1.88 -2.40
CA PHE A 71 -0.65 3.21 -2.87
C PHE A 71 -1.78 3.14 -3.90
N LEU A 72 -2.42 4.29 -4.09
CA LEU A 72 -3.39 4.56 -5.13
C LEU A 72 -2.76 5.44 -6.20
N ASP A 73 -3.24 5.27 -7.43
CA ASP A 73 -2.95 6.15 -8.57
C ASP A 73 -3.83 7.41 -8.57
N ASN A 74 -5.03 7.33 -8.00
CA ASN A 74 -6.03 8.39 -8.02
C ASN A 74 -6.74 8.54 -6.67
N ILE A 75 -6.89 9.80 -6.23
CA ILE A 75 -7.53 10.19 -4.98
C ILE A 75 -9.06 10.22 -5.09
N ASP A 76 -9.63 10.28 -6.29
CA ASP A 76 -11.05 10.56 -6.50
C ASP A 76 -11.99 9.35 -6.29
N ASN A 77 -11.46 8.17 -5.94
CA ASN A 77 -12.28 6.98 -5.77
C ASN A 77 -13.00 6.96 -4.40
N PRO A 78 -14.33 7.19 -4.34
CA PRO A 78 -15.06 7.22 -3.07
C PRO A 78 -15.00 5.91 -2.27
N LEU A 79 -14.89 4.76 -2.95
CA LEU A 79 -14.77 3.47 -2.26
C LEU A 79 -13.47 3.38 -1.47
N MET A 80 -12.38 3.97 -1.99
CA MET A 80 -11.09 3.98 -1.29
C MET A 80 -11.15 4.84 -0.04
N TRP A 81 -11.80 6.01 -0.11
CA TRP A 81 -12.05 6.83 1.08
C TRP A 81 -12.97 6.15 2.10
N ALA A 82 -13.97 5.41 1.63
CA ALA A 82 -14.87 4.65 2.50
C ALA A 82 -14.11 3.58 3.28
N HIS A 83 -13.30 2.76 2.59
CA HIS A 83 -12.59 1.63 3.19
C HIS A 83 -11.34 2.03 3.97
N TYR A 84 -10.50 2.91 3.43
CA TYR A 84 -9.15 3.13 3.95
C TYR A 84 -8.95 4.47 4.65
N ALA A 85 -9.87 5.42 4.49
CA ALA A 85 -9.82 6.73 5.14
C ALA A 85 -10.95 6.91 6.16
N GLY A 86 -11.31 5.84 6.88
CA GLY A 86 -12.26 5.89 7.98
C GLY A 86 -13.62 6.45 7.58
N GLY A 87 -14.14 6.06 6.40
CA GLY A 87 -15.40 6.58 5.91
C GLY A 87 -15.37 8.10 5.68
N PHE A 88 -14.37 8.60 4.95
CA PHE A 88 -14.19 10.03 4.64
C PHE A 88 -13.76 10.93 5.81
N SER A 89 -13.43 10.38 6.98
CA SER A 89 -12.92 11.14 8.15
C SER A 89 -11.39 11.08 8.30
N GLY A 90 -10.72 10.42 7.35
CA GLY A 90 -9.28 10.21 7.33
C GLY A 90 -8.52 11.23 6.50
N VAL A 91 -7.29 10.87 6.15
CA VAL A 91 -6.35 11.71 5.42
C VAL A 91 -5.66 10.91 4.31
N ALA A 92 -5.40 11.56 3.18
CA ALA A 92 -4.57 11.07 2.11
C ALA A 92 -3.19 11.72 2.17
N PHE A 93 -2.13 10.93 2.07
CA PHE A 93 -0.75 11.41 1.92
C PHE A 93 -0.33 11.29 0.47
N ILE A 94 0.14 12.39 -0.11
CA ILE A 94 0.60 12.45 -1.49
C ILE A 94 2.12 12.46 -1.50
N TYR A 95 2.72 11.48 -2.18
CA TYR A 95 4.16 11.31 -2.30
C TYR A 95 4.61 11.45 -3.74
N GLU A 96 5.83 11.96 -3.94
CA GLU A 96 6.58 11.82 -5.19
C GLU A 96 7.58 10.68 -5.00
N ILE A 97 7.37 9.57 -5.71
CA ILE A 97 8.19 8.37 -5.63
C ILE A 97 9.03 8.22 -6.89
N ASP A 98 10.34 8.06 -6.70
CA ASP A 98 11.27 7.78 -7.79
C ASP A 98 11.26 6.29 -8.17
N GLU A 99 10.65 5.97 -9.31
CA GLU A 99 10.55 4.60 -9.83
C GLU A 99 11.89 4.03 -10.30
N LEU A 100 12.91 4.86 -10.52
CA LEU A 100 14.25 4.37 -10.81
C LEU A 100 14.94 3.86 -9.54
N LYS A 101 14.49 4.34 -8.37
CA LYS A 101 15.05 3.99 -7.07
C LYS A 101 14.26 2.89 -6.36
N TYR A 102 12.94 2.84 -6.56
CA TYR A 102 12.05 1.94 -5.83
C TYR A 102 11.31 0.99 -6.78
N ASP A 103 11.23 -0.29 -6.38
CA ASP A 103 10.43 -1.29 -7.08
C ASP A 103 8.94 -1.06 -6.79
N VAL A 104 8.30 -0.25 -7.64
CA VAL A 104 6.87 0.03 -7.60
C VAL A 104 6.18 -0.70 -8.75
N ARG A 105 5.16 -1.52 -8.45
CA ARG A 105 4.42 -2.28 -9.46
C ARG A 105 2.92 -2.13 -9.31
N GLU A 106 2.23 -2.14 -10.45
CA GLU A 106 0.78 -2.27 -10.50
C GLU A 106 0.36 -3.70 -10.15
N ILE A 107 -0.79 -3.82 -9.48
CA ILE A 107 -1.40 -5.10 -9.13
C ILE A 107 -2.18 -5.67 -10.30
N ASP A 108 -1.98 -6.95 -10.60
CA ASP A 108 -2.74 -7.68 -11.59
C ASP A 108 -3.97 -8.32 -10.95
N TYR A 109 -5.16 -7.97 -11.42
CA TYR A 109 -6.42 -8.47 -10.87
C TYR A 109 -6.89 -9.75 -11.57
N ILE A 110 -6.02 -10.77 -11.58
CA ILE A 110 -6.21 -12.03 -12.31
C ILE A 110 -6.33 -13.27 -11.41
N GLY A 111 -6.47 -13.05 -10.10
CA GLY A 111 -6.64 -14.09 -9.08
C GLY A 111 -5.33 -14.65 -8.53
N VAL A 112 -5.42 -15.80 -7.87
CA VAL A 112 -4.28 -16.41 -7.17
C VAL A 112 -3.14 -16.83 -8.12
N PRO A 113 -1.88 -16.47 -7.82
CA PRO A 113 -0.69 -16.90 -8.55
C PRO A 113 -0.57 -18.41 -8.68
N LYS A 114 -0.28 -18.86 -9.91
CA LYS A 114 0.09 -20.25 -10.20
C LYS A 114 1.58 -20.34 -10.44
N VAL A 115 2.29 -21.09 -9.60
CA VAL A 115 3.74 -21.22 -9.63
C VAL A 115 4.19 -22.63 -9.99
N THR A 116 5.30 -22.73 -10.71
CA THR A 116 5.99 -23.99 -10.98
C THR A 116 7.06 -24.24 -9.92
N LYS A 117 7.48 -25.51 -9.76
CA LYS A 117 8.59 -25.85 -8.86
C LYS A 117 9.89 -25.10 -9.21
N SER A 118 10.19 -24.97 -10.50
CA SER A 118 11.38 -24.23 -10.95
C SER A 118 11.33 -22.76 -10.55
N GLN A 119 10.17 -22.11 -10.65
CA GLN A 119 10.01 -20.73 -10.19
C GLN A 119 10.20 -20.60 -8.68
N VAL A 120 9.65 -21.54 -7.89
CA VAL A 120 9.85 -21.56 -6.44
C VAL A 120 11.35 -21.68 -6.09
N GLU A 121 12.07 -22.60 -6.72
CA GLU A 121 13.52 -22.76 -6.53
C GLU A 121 14.30 -21.51 -6.95
N GLN A 122 13.89 -20.83 -8.02
CA GLN A 122 14.50 -19.57 -8.47
C GLN A 122 14.28 -18.43 -7.47
N VAL A 123 13.09 -18.31 -6.88
CA VAL A 123 12.83 -17.31 -5.83
C VAL A 123 13.60 -17.62 -4.55
N LEU A 124 13.58 -18.88 -4.08
CA LEU A 124 14.34 -19.31 -2.90
C LEU A 124 15.85 -19.06 -3.07
N SER A 125 16.38 -19.28 -4.28
CA SER A 125 17.77 -18.99 -4.62
C SER A 125 18.04 -17.52 -4.98
N ARG A 126 17.05 -16.63 -4.82
CA ARG A 126 17.11 -15.18 -5.11
C ARG A 126 17.51 -14.83 -6.56
N LYS A 127 17.26 -15.73 -7.50
CA LYS A 127 17.49 -15.48 -8.94
C LYS A 127 16.42 -14.58 -9.55
N ILE A 128 15.20 -14.66 -9.03
CA ILE A 128 14.05 -13.83 -9.42
C ILE A 128 13.35 -13.34 -8.15
N LEU A 129 12.59 -12.25 -8.26
CA LEU A 129 11.81 -11.72 -7.17
C LEU A 129 10.43 -12.39 -7.10
N PRO A 130 9.81 -12.53 -5.91
CA PRO A 130 8.47 -13.11 -5.78
C PRO A 130 7.43 -12.47 -6.72
N GLN A 131 7.46 -11.15 -6.84
CA GLN A 131 6.56 -10.36 -7.67
C GLN A 131 6.77 -10.55 -9.18
N ASP A 132 7.91 -11.10 -9.62
CA ASP A 132 8.14 -11.45 -11.04
C ASP A 132 7.30 -12.65 -11.47
N ILE A 133 6.84 -13.46 -10.52
CA ILE A 133 5.96 -14.62 -10.75
C ILE A 133 4.54 -14.41 -10.19
N GLY A 134 4.19 -13.15 -9.91
CA GLY A 134 2.85 -12.76 -9.47
C GLY A 134 2.61 -12.79 -7.96
N LEU A 135 3.56 -13.27 -7.15
CA LEU A 135 3.37 -13.34 -5.69
C LEU A 135 3.33 -11.93 -5.10
N LEU A 136 2.30 -11.66 -4.30
CA LEU A 136 2.01 -10.34 -3.75
C LEU A 136 1.85 -9.25 -4.82
N LYS A 137 1.71 -9.62 -6.09
CA LYS A 137 1.41 -8.73 -7.23
C LYS A 137 0.06 -9.05 -7.85
N GLN A 138 -0.51 -10.23 -7.58
CA GLN A 138 -1.83 -10.60 -8.09
C GLN A 138 -2.86 -10.59 -6.97
N LYS A 139 -4.08 -10.14 -7.31
CA LYS A 139 -5.26 -10.15 -6.46
C LYS A 139 -6.47 -10.67 -7.22
N GLU A 140 -7.50 -11.05 -6.49
CA GLU A 140 -8.80 -11.38 -7.08
C GLU A 140 -9.47 -10.16 -7.73
N SER A 141 -10.26 -10.41 -8.77
CA SER A 141 -10.82 -9.36 -9.63
C SER A 141 -11.78 -8.41 -8.91
N TYR A 142 -12.38 -8.83 -7.80
CA TYR A 142 -13.27 -7.98 -7.00
C TYR A 142 -12.53 -6.87 -6.26
N TRP A 143 -11.20 -6.91 -6.14
CA TRP A 143 -10.35 -5.81 -5.67
C TRP A 143 -9.93 -4.83 -6.78
N ALA A 144 -10.31 -5.05 -8.04
CA ALA A 144 -9.83 -4.26 -9.18
C ALA A 144 -10.15 -2.75 -9.10
N TYR A 145 -11.16 -2.38 -8.30
CA TYR A 145 -11.49 -0.97 -8.06
C TYR A 145 -10.39 -0.21 -7.32
N GLU A 146 -9.46 -0.90 -6.65
CA GLU A 146 -8.39 -0.26 -5.86
C GLU A 146 -7.34 0.41 -6.74
N LYS A 147 -7.10 -0.11 -7.96
CA LYS A 147 -6.01 0.32 -8.86
C LYS A 147 -4.68 0.47 -8.11
N GLU A 148 -4.39 -0.54 -7.31
CA GLU A 148 -3.31 -0.51 -6.34
C GLU A 148 -1.94 -0.56 -7.03
N ARG A 149 -1.02 0.22 -6.48
CA ARG A 149 0.42 0.10 -6.72
C ARG A 149 1.14 -0.29 -5.44
N ARG A 150 2.03 -1.28 -5.51
CA ARG A 150 2.84 -1.73 -4.38
C ARG A 150 4.29 -1.33 -4.56
N LEU A 151 4.88 -0.79 -3.50
CA LEU A 151 6.32 -0.63 -3.36
C LEU A 151 6.85 -1.80 -2.53
N TYR A 152 7.79 -2.55 -3.09
CA TYR A 152 8.43 -3.70 -2.43
C TYR A 152 9.82 -3.34 -1.92
N VAL A 153 10.20 -3.91 -0.77
CA VAL A 153 11.55 -3.77 -0.21
C VAL A 153 12.08 -5.15 0.17
N SER A 154 13.28 -5.47 -0.30
CA SER A 154 13.91 -6.79 -0.14
C SER A 154 14.98 -6.86 0.95
N ASP A 155 15.32 -5.73 1.60
CA ASP A 155 16.36 -5.65 2.63
C ASP A 155 15.85 -5.95 4.06
N GLY A 156 14.57 -6.27 4.21
CA GLY A 156 13.93 -6.56 5.51
C GLY A 156 13.58 -5.32 6.34
N SER A 157 13.79 -4.12 5.82
CA SER A 157 13.41 -2.87 6.50
C SER A 157 11.91 -2.82 6.78
N GLN A 158 11.56 -2.32 7.96
CA GLN A 158 10.16 -2.06 8.33
C GLN A 158 9.65 -0.72 7.80
N TYR A 159 10.54 0.16 7.36
CA TYR A 159 10.22 1.49 6.90
C TYR A 159 11.04 1.86 5.67
N VAL A 160 10.41 2.59 4.75
CA VAL A 160 11.14 3.41 3.77
C VAL A 160 11.35 4.78 4.41
N ASN A 161 12.59 5.17 4.61
CA ASN A 161 12.97 6.45 5.22
C ASN A 161 13.22 7.53 4.15
N LYS A 162 13.29 8.79 4.58
CA LYS A 162 13.47 9.98 3.72
C LYS A 162 12.35 10.11 2.69
N MET A 163 11.14 9.81 3.13
CA MET A 163 9.89 9.87 2.39
C MET A 163 8.97 10.91 3.02
N LYS A 164 9.22 12.18 2.69
CA LYS A 164 8.36 13.29 3.08
C LYS A 164 7.16 13.37 2.13
N PRO A 165 5.91 13.44 2.62
CA PRO A 165 4.77 13.69 1.76
C PRO A 165 4.83 15.12 1.21
N MET A 166 4.51 15.29 -0.08
CA MET A 166 4.38 16.61 -0.70
C MET A 166 3.14 17.37 -0.24
N ALA A 167 2.09 16.61 0.11
CA ALA A 167 0.84 17.15 0.58
C ALA A 167 0.08 16.12 1.44
N ILE A 168 -0.81 16.63 2.29
CA ILE A 168 -1.89 15.87 2.88
C ILE A 168 -3.23 16.42 2.41
N VAL A 169 -4.22 15.54 2.22
CA VAL A 169 -5.59 15.92 1.84
C VAL A 169 -6.55 15.31 2.85
N PHE A 170 -7.34 16.14 3.51
CA PHE A 170 -8.37 15.67 4.43
C PHE A 170 -9.63 15.22 3.68
N GLY A 171 -10.27 14.19 4.21
CA GLY A 171 -11.56 13.72 3.70
C GLY A 171 -12.69 14.71 3.97
N ALA A 172 -13.85 14.45 3.35
CA ALA A 172 -14.99 15.37 3.37
C ALA A 172 -15.74 15.43 4.72
N ARG A 173 -15.43 14.55 5.69
CA ARG A 173 -16.04 14.57 7.02
C ARG A 173 -15.11 15.19 8.03
N ASP A 174 -15.68 16.09 8.84
CA ASP A 174 -14.95 16.73 9.93
C ASP A 174 -14.47 15.70 10.98
N THR A 175 -13.33 16.00 11.58
CA THR A 175 -12.75 15.21 12.66
C THR A 175 -11.88 16.08 13.55
N LYS A 176 -11.84 15.75 14.84
CA LYS A 176 -11.00 16.43 15.86
C LYS A 176 -9.50 16.45 15.53
N TYR A 177 -9.07 15.65 14.55
CA TYR A 177 -7.67 15.50 14.14
C TYR A 177 -7.22 16.46 13.03
N ILE A 178 -8.13 17.16 12.34
CA ILE A 178 -7.79 18.05 11.21
C ILE A 178 -6.86 19.18 11.69
N GLU A 179 -7.29 19.94 12.69
CA GLU A 179 -6.54 21.12 13.14
C GLU A 179 -5.13 20.78 13.69
N PRO A 180 -4.94 19.76 14.54
CA PRO A 180 -3.61 19.34 14.95
C PRO A 180 -2.71 18.95 13.77
N LEU A 181 -3.20 18.10 12.85
CA LEU A 181 -2.39 17.67 11.70
C LEU A 181 -2.08 18.83 10.74
N ARG A 182 -3.03 19.73 10.51
CA ARG A 182 -2.81 20.92 9.67
C ARG A 182 -1.69 21.80 10.23
N LYS A 183 -1.67 22.03 11.54
CA LYS A 183 -0.60 22.79 12.20
C LYS A 183 0.76 22.11 12.04
N ILE A 184 0.82 20.79 12.22
CA ILE A 184 2.04 20.01 12.02
C ILE A 184 2.51 20.08 10.56
N ALA A 185 1.60 19.90 9.61
CA ALA A 185 1.90 19.97 8.18
C ALA A 185 2.53 21.31 7.79
N ARG A 186 1.97 22.42 8.28
CA ARG A 186 2.51 23.77 8.03
C ARG A 186 3.92 23.96 8.61
N ILE A 187 4.17 23.48 9.84
CA ILE A 187 5.51 23.52 10.45
C ILE A 187 6.52 22.75 9.60
N LEU A 188 6.10 21.61 9.06
CA LEU A 188 6.93 20.74 8.24
C LEU A 188 6.96 21.15 6.77
N ASP A 189 6.34 22.26 6.35
CA ASP A 189 6.25 22.67 4.94
C ASP A 189 5.67 21.55 4.05
N ILE A 190 4.52 21.02 4.47
CA ILE A 190 3.71 20.04 3.73
C ILE A 190 2.41 20.73 3.36
N ARG A 191 2.05 20.73 2.06
CA ARG A 191 0.82 21.35 1.59
C ARG A 191 -0.40 20.67 2.19
N VAL A 192 -1.42 21.46 2.52
CA VAL A 192 -2.67 20.94 3.09
C VAL A 192 -3.79 21.17 2.10
N GLY A 193 -4.57 20.13 1.83
CA GLY A 193 -5.78 20.24 1.03
C GLY A 193 -6.98 19.55 1.65
N TYR A 194 -8.13 19.78 1.04
CA TYR A 194 -9.43 19.28 1.48
C TYR A 194 -10.19 18.69 0.31
N MET A 195 -10.82 17.56 0.56
CA MET A 195 -11.70 16.94 -0.41
C MET A 195 -13.06 17.64 -0.41
N SER A 196 -13.35 18.34 -1.50
CA SER A 196 -14.60 19.07 -1.70
C SER A 196 -15.48 18.35 -2.75
N PRO A 197 -16.77 18.08 -2.48
CA PRO A 197 -17.66 17.43 -3.43
C PRO A 197 -18.02 18.39 -4.57
N LYS A 198 -17.69 18.04 -5.82
CA LYS A 198 -17.98 18.85 -7.00
C LYS A 198 -18.95 18.12 -7.94
N SER A 199 -20.24 18.21 -7.63
CA SER A 199 -21.35 17.51 -8.31
C SER A 199 -21.21 15.97 -8.30
N SER A 200 -22.32 15.26 -8.48
CA SER A 200 -22.43 13.81 -8.23
C SER A 200 -21.30 13.01 -8.90
N SER A 201 -20.37 12.48 -8.10
CA SER A 201 -19.26 11.54 -8.40
C SER A 201 -17.83 12.09 -8.61
N LYS A 202 -17.58 13.41 -8.57
CA LYS A 202 -16.20 13.93 -8.62
C LYS A 202 -15.86 14.76 -7.40
N PHE A 203 -14.68 14.51 -6.84
CA PHE A 203 -14.10 15.35 -5.80
C PHE A 203 -13.07 16.28 -6.41
N VAL A 204 -12.86 17.42 -5.78
CA VAL A 204 -11.70 18.27 -6.05
C VAL A 204 -10.90 18.45 -4.78
N VAL A 205 -9.58 18.57 -4.95
CA VAL A 205 -8.67 18.94 -3.88
C VAL A 205 -8.51 20.45 -3.92
N GLU A 206 -8.95 21.10 -2.85
CA GLU A 206 -8.73 22.53 -2.60
C GLU A 206 -7.58 22.65 -1.62
N TYR A 207 -6.52 23.37 -1.98
CA TYR A 207 -5.36 23.59 -1.10
C TYR A 207 -5.55 24.84 -0.26
N ASP A 208 -5.07 24.82 0.98
CA ASP A 208 -4.87 26.04 1.76
C ASP A 208 -3.87 26.94 1.02
N ASP A 209 -4.22 28.22 0.84
CA ASP A 209 -3.30 29.27 0.38
C ASP A 209 -2.19 29.56 1.41
#